data_AF-A0A1Q6VGE3-F1
#
_entry.id   AF-A0A1Q6VGE3-F1
#
_cell.length_a   1.000
_cell.length_b   1.000
_cell.length_c   1.000
_cell.angle_alpha   90.00
_cell.angle_beta   90.00
_cell.angle_gamma   90.00
#
_symmetry.space_group_name_H-M   'P 1'
#
loop_
_entity.id
_entity.type
_entity.pdbx_description
1 polymer ?
#
loop_
_entity_poly.entity_id
_entity_poly.type
_entity_poly.pdbx_seq_one_letter_code
_entity_poly.pdbx_strand_id
1 'polypeptide(L)'
;MAAIPKLMMAEAATFPELTRFYYEEVVTRGHRLMAGVIERGIKNGEFRPVNVMVAAKLAMSPLMHAVVARHAFGSCMPEAFDVKKYLDTHIDLYLHGIAKQ
;
A
#
# COMPACT_ATOMS: atom_id res chain seq x y z
N MET A 1 -2.10 15.82 8.23
CA MET A 1 -2.59 14.46 8.57
C MET A 1 -1.52 13.34 8.51
N ALA A 2 -0.28 13.59 8.05
CA ALA A 2 0.75 12.53 7.96
C ALA A 2 1.68 12.40 9.18
N ALA A 3 1.41 13.07 10.30
CA ALA A 3 2.34 13.12 11.45
C ALA A 3 2.60 11.75 12.09
N ILE A 4 1.55 10.93 12.25
CA ILE A 4 1.66 9.60 12.89
C ILE A 4 2.35 8.59 11.97
N PRO A 5 1.97 8.39 10.69
CA PRO A 5 2.71 7.52 9.78
C PRO A 5 4.19 7.90 9.67
N LYS A 6 4.48 9.21 9.64
CA LYS A 6 5.84 9.75 9.57
C LYS A 6 6.65 9.44 10.82
N LEU A 7 6.06 9.63 12.01
CA LEU A 7 6.70 9.28 13.28
C LEU A 7 7.01 7.77 13.33
N MET A 8 6.06 6.93 12.92
CA MET A 8 6.22 5.48 12.92
C MET A 8 7.33 5.02 11.97
N MET A 9 7.48 5.65 10.81
CA MET A 9 8.58 5.32 9.89
C MET A 9 9.96 5.73 10.42
N ALA A 10 10.04 6.82 11.21
CA ALA A 10 11.30 7.34 11.73
C ALA A 10 11.73 6.68 13.05
N GLU A 11 10.78 6.37 13.93
CA GLU A 11 11.04 5.98 15.33
C GLU A 11 10.49 4.58 15.68
N ALA A 12 10.13 3.77 14.69
CA ALA A 12 9.52 2.46 14.94
C ALA A 12 10.36 1.54 15.84
N ALA A 13 11.68 1.62 15.71
CA ALA A 13 12.63 0.86 16.53
C ALA A 13 12.71 1.39 17.98
N THR A 14 12.47 2.69 18.16
CA THR A 14 12.53 3.38 19.46
C THR A 14 11.29 3.08 20.32
N PHE A 15 10.12 2.88 19.70
CA PHE A 15 8.84 2.63 20.40
C PHE A 15 8.13 1.36 19.89
N PRO A 16 8.60 0.15 20.24
CA PRO A 16 8.10 -1.11 19.68
C PRO A 16 6.60 -1.36 19.93
N GLU A 17 6.09 -1.00 21.11
CA GLU A 17 4.66 -1.17 21.42
C GLU A 17 3.76 -0.27 20.57
N LEU A 18 4.18 0.98 20.34
CA LEU A 18 3.46 1.94 19.51
C LEU A 18 3.47 1.52 18.04
N THR A 19 4.60 0.99 17.55
CA THR A 19 4.74 0.40 16.22
C THR A 19 3.80 -0.78 16.03
N ARG A 20 3.71 -1.67 17.03
CA ARG A 20 2.81 -2.82 17.00
C ARG A 20 1.35 -2.39 16.97
N PHE A 21 0.95 -1.49 17.85
CA PHE A 21 -0.41 -0.95 17.87
C PHE A 21 -0.77 -0.29 16.52
N TYR A 22 0.12 0.53 15.97
CA TYR A 22 -0.10 1.17 14.67
C TYR A 22 -0.21 0.15 13.52
N TYR A 23 0.63 -0.88 13.53
CA TYR A 23 0.57 -1.94 12.53
C TYR A 23 -0.73 -2.76 12.61
N GLU A 24 -1.19 -3.08 13.81
CA GLU A 24 -2.42 -3.84 14.04
C GLU A 24 -3.67 -3.00 13.73
N GLU A 25 -3.72 -1.75 14.20
CA GLU A 25 -4.91 -0.90 14.10
C GLU A 25 -5.01 -0.08 12.82
N VAL A 26 -3.90 0.23 12.15
CA VAL A 26 -3.93 1.07 10.94
C VAL A 26 -3.61 0.25 9.71
N VAL A 27 -2.44 -0.39 9.71
CA VAL A 27 -1.93 -1.11 8.52
C VAL A 27 -2.78 -2.35 8.25
N THR A 28 -3.01 -3.18 9.27
CA THR A 28 -3.75 -4.43 9.11
C THR A 28 -5.23 -4.19 8.82
N ARG A 29 -5.84 -3.16 9.44
CA ARG A 29 -7.22 -2.76 9.13
C ARG A 29 -7.38 -2.31 7.69
N GLY A 30 -6.45 -1.51 7.15
CA GLY A 30 -6.43 -1.14 5.73
C GLY A 30 -6.33 -2.37 4.82
N HIS A 31 -5.43 -3.32 5.12
CA HIS A 31 -5.31 -4.55 4.35
C HIS A 31 -6.58 -5.42 4.38
N ARG A 32 -7.26 -5.52 5.53
CA ARG A 32 -8.52 -6.28 5.64
C ARG A 32 -9.64 -5.67 4.80
N LEU A 33 -9.75 -4.35 4.77
CA LEU A 33 -10.73 -3.66 3.92
C LEU A 33 -10.48 -3.95 2.44
N MET A 34 -9.22 -3.84 2.01
CA MET A 34 -8.83 -4.14 0.62
C MET A 34 -9.02 -5.61 0.28
N ALA A 35 -8.71 -6.53 1.20
CA ALA A 35 -8.99 -7.95 1.06
C ALA A 35 -10.46 -8.23 0.78
N GLY A 36 -11.37 -7.58 1.54
CA GLY A 36 -12.80 -7.70 1.29
C GLY A 36 -13.24 -7.18 -0.09
N VAL A 37 -12.58 -6.16 -0.64
CA VAL A 37 -12.82 -5.70 -2.03
C VAL A 37 -12.41 -6.79 -3.03
N ILE A 38 -11.22 -7.36 -2.87
CA ILE A 38 -10.70 -8.40 -3.75
C ILE A 38 -11.56 -9.67 -3.68
N GLU A 39 -11.98 -10.10 -2.48
CA GLU A 39 -12.88 -11.24 -2.30
C GLU A 39 -14.20 -11.07 -3.04
N ARG A 40 -14.80 -9.87 -2.97
CA ARG A 40 -16.03 -9.57 -3.71
C ARG A 40 -15.80 -9.61 -5.22
N GLY A 41 -14.71 -9.03 -5.70
CA GLY A 41 -14.36 -9.08 -7.12
C GLY A 41 -14.13 -10.52 -7.63
N ILE A 42 -13.51 -11.38 -6.82
CA ILE A 42 -13.39 -12.82 -7.14
C ILE A 42 -14.77 -13.48 -7.19
N LYS A 43 -15.62 -13.24 -6.19
CA LYS A 43 -16.98 -13.80 -6.11
C LYS A 43 -17.86 -13.37 -7.30
N ASN A 44 -17.69 -12.15 -7.77
CA ASN A 44 -18.40 -11.60 -8.93
C ASN A 44 -17.79 -12.03 -10.27
N GLY A 45 -16.62 -12.69 -10.26
CA GLY A 45 -15.92 -13.08 -11.48
C GLY A 45 -15.17 -11.93 -12.17
N GLU A 46 -14.96 -10.79 -11.51
CA GLU A 46 -14.17 -9.66 -12.00
C GLU A 46 -12.67 -9.95 -11.90
N PHE A 47 -12.25 -10.64 -10.83
CA PHE A 47 -10.86 -11.01 -10.58
C PHE A 47 -10.66 -12.53 -10.58
N ARG A 48 -9.47 -12.97 -10.99
CA ARG A 48 -9.07 -14.37 -10.89
C ARG A 48 -8.80 -14.78 -9.44
N PRO A 49 -8.91 -16.07 -9.08
CA PRO A 49 -8.52 -16.55 -7.75
C PRO A 49 -7.05 -16.24 -7.45
N VAL A 50 -6.81 -15.58 -6.32
CA VAL A 50 -5.48 -15.22 -5.80
C VAL A 50 -5.44 -15.38 -4.29
N ASN A 51 -4.24 -15.36 -3.69
CA ASN A 51 -4.12 -15.19 -2.24
C ASN A 51 -4.55 -13.76 -1.87
N VAL A 52 -5.79 -13.62 -1.39
CA VAL A 52 -6.44 -12.34 -1.12
C VAL A 52 -5.61 -11.43 -0.22
N MET A 53 -5.07 -11.96 0.89
CA MET A 53 -4.35 -11.12 1.84
C MET A 53 -3.00 -10.65 1.30
N VAL A 54 -2.31 -11.48 0.52
CA VAL A 54 -1.08 -11.07 -0.16
C VAL A 54 -1.40 -10.06 -1.25
N ALA A 55 -2.46 -10.30 -2.04
CA ALA A 55 -2.92 -9.39 -3.07
C ALA A 55 -3.27 -8.00 -2.48
N ALA A 56 -3.99 -7.95 -1.35
CA ALA A 56 -4.33 -6.71 -0.66
C ALA A 56 -3.10 -5.92 -0.19
N LYS A 57 -2.07 -6.61 0.32
CA LYS A 57 -0.79 -5.97 0.68
C LYS A 57 -0.07 -5.42 -0.54
N LEU A 58 -0.05 -6.16 -1.65
CA LEU A 58 0.56 -5.72 -2.90
C LEU A 58 -0.19 -4.56 -3.55
N ALA A 59 -1.52 -4.50 -3.43
CA ALA A 59 -2.31 -3.36 -3.90
C ALA A 59 -1.92 -2.07 -3.17
N MET A 60 -1.61 -2.17 -1.87
CA MET A 60 -1.31 -1.05 -0.99
C MET A 60 0.17 -0.68 -0.93
N SER A 61 1.08 -1.56 -1.36
CA SER A 61 2.54 -1.37 -1.27
C SER A 61 3.10 -0.12 -1.97
N PRO A 62 2.58 0.35 -3.13
CA PRO A 62 3.14 1.52 -3.81
C PRO A 62 2.85 2.81 -3.05
N LEU A 63 1.76 2.86 -2.27
CA LEU A 63 1.50 4.01 -1.40
C LEU A 63 2.61 4.14 -0.36
N MET A 64 3.02 3.02 0.25
CA MET A 64 4.13 3.01 1.21
C MET A 64 5.45 3.38 0.53
N HIS A 65 5.74 2.81 -0.64
CA HIS A 65 6.93 3.16 -1.41
C HIS A 65 6.96 4.65 -1.78
N ALA A 66 5.86 5.21 -2.28
CA ALA A 66 5.77 6.63 -2.63
C ALA A 66 6.01 7.56 -1.42
N VAL A 67 5.51 7.19 -0.24
CA VAL A 67 5.75 7.94 1.00
C VAL A 67 7.22 7.89 1.39
N VAL A 68 7.85 6.71 1.37
CA VAL A 68 9.29 6.55 1.66
C VAL A 68 10.13 7.34 0.67
N ALA A 69 9.92 7.11 -0.62
CA ALA A 69 10.72 7.69 -1.69
C ALA A 69 10.68 9.23 -1.67
N ARG A 70 9.49 9.81 -1.50
CA ARG A 70 9.33 11.27 -1.42
C ARG A 70 10.06 11.88 -0.22
N HIS A 71 10.13 11.18 0.90
CA HIS A 71 10.83 11.67 2.10
C HIS A 71 12.34 11.43 2.04
N ALA A 72 12.78 10.26 1.59
CA ALA A 72 14.19 9.87 1.60
C ALA A 72 14.99 10.49 0.45
N PHE A 73 14.38 10.63 -0.73
CA PHE A 73 15.08 10.98 -1.95
C PHE A 73 14.52 12.22 -2.65
N GLY A 74 13.52 12.88 -2.06
CA GLY A 74 12.86 14.04 -2.67
C GLY A 74 13.81 15.21 -2.98
N SER A 75 14.94 15.33 -2.28
CA SER A 75 15.96 16.36 -2.51
C SER A 75 16.99 16.00 -3.58
N CYS A 76 17.11 14.72 -3.96
CA CYS A 76 18.14 14.24 -4.88
C CYS A 76 17.61 13.52 -6.13
N MET A 77 16.29 13.33 -6.25
CA MET A 77 15.66 12.84 -7.47
C MET A 77 15.61 13.96 -8.53
N PRO A 78 16.36 13.84 -9.64
CA PRO A 78 16.41 14.89 -10.68
C PRO A 78 15.08 15.01 -11.43
N GLU A 79 14.39 13.88 -11.57
CA GLU A 79 13.01 13.82 -12.02
C GLU A 79 12.12 13.97 -10.78
N ALA A 80 11.33 15.05 -10.71
CA ALA A 80 10.37 15.21 -9.62
C ALA A 80 9.48 13.96 -9.55
N PHE A 81 9.49 13.26 -8.41
CA PHE A 81 8.73 12.02 -8.24
C PHE A 81 7.23 12.30 -8.37
N ASP A 82 6.70 12.06 -9.57
CA ASP A 82 5.28 12.22 -9.86
C ASP A 82 4.49 11.05 -9.26
N VAL A 83 4.03 11.27 -8.03
CA VAL A 83 3.22 10.32 -7.26
C VAL A 83 1.98 9.90 -8.04
N LYS A 84 1.35 10.83 -8.78
CA LYS A 84 0.13 10.52 -9.52
C LYS A 84 0.44 9.52 -10.63
N LYS A 85 1.41 9.85 -11.48
CA LYS A 85 1.82 8.96 -12.58
C LYS A 85 2.27 7.59 -12.07
N TYR A 86 3.03 7.56 -10.97
CA TYR A 86 3.47 6.32 -10.34
C TYR A 86 2.29 5.44 -9.88
N LEU A 87 1.29 6.02 -9.22
CA LEU A 87 0.11 5.29 -8.76
C LEU A 87 -0.79 4.86 -9.93
N ASP A 88 -0.98 5.72 -10.93
CA ASP A 88 -1.76 5.40 -12.13
C ASP A 88 -1.17 4.16 -12.84
N THR A 89 0.15 4.13 -13.03
CA THR A 89 0.85 2.98 -13.62
C THR A 89 0.74 1.73 -12.75
N HIS A 90 0.87 1.85 -11.43
CA HIS A 90 0.69 0.69 -10.55
C HIS A 90 -0.72 0.11 -10.62
N ILE A 91 -1.75 0.97 -10.58
CA ILE A 91 -3.15 0.53 -10.61
C ILE A 91 -3.41 -0.24 -11.91
N ASP A 92 -2.96 0.31 -13.04
CA ASP A 92 -3.08 -0.34 -14.34
C ASP A 92 -2.43 -1.74 -14.36
N LEU A 93 -1.15 -1.83 -13.98
CA LEU A 93 -0.41 -3.10 -13.95
C LEU A 93 -1.04 -4.11 -12.98
N TYR A 94 -1.44 -3.65 -11.79
CA TYR A 94 -2.00 -4.50 -10.77
C TYR A 94 -3.35 -5.06 -11.20
N LEU A 95 -4.25 -4.22 -11.72
CA LEU A 95 -5.58 -4.64 -12.17
C LEU A 95 -5.48 -5.62 -13.34
N HIS A 96 -4.64 -5.35 -14.35
CA HIS A 96 -4.40 -6.30 -15.43
C HIS A 96 -3.78 -7.62 -14.94
N GLY A 97 -2.92 -7.57 -13.91
CA GLY A 97 -2.32 -8.77 -13.32
C GLY A 97 -3.28 -9.68 -12.54
N ILE A 98 -4.41 -9.15 -12.07
CA ILE A 98 -5.41 -9.89 -11.28
C ILE A 98 -6.77 -10.04 -11.97
N ALA A 99 -6.99 -9.37 -13.09
CA ALA A 99 -8.21 -9.49 -13.88
C ALA A 99 -8.45 -10.96 -14.28
N LYS A 100 -9.73 -11.32 -14.39
CA LYS A 100 -10.11 -12.60 -15.00
C LYS A 100 -9.83 -12.54 -16.51
N GLN A 101 -9.15 -13.56 -17.03
CA GLN A 101 -8.93 -13.73 -18.48
C GLN A 101 -10.23 -14.07 -19.20
#